data_AF-A0A2E5FZ90-F1
#
_entry.id   AF-A0A2E5FZ90-F1
#
_cell.length_a   1.000
_cell.length_b   1.000
_cell.length_c   1.000
_cell.angle_alpha   90.00
_cell.angle_beta   90.00
_cell.angle_gamma   90.00
#
_symmetry.space_group_name_H-M   'P 1'
#
loop_
_entity.id
_entity.type
_entity.pdbx_description
1 polymer ?
#
loop_
_entity_poly.entity_id
_entity_poly.type
_entity_poly.pdbx_seq_one_letter_code
_entity_poly.pdbx_strand_id
1 'polypeptide(L)'
;MILAASLAGCAGSGVSKAPPASTTPAYDASAHVLVPQGNSALLATLKQRLAARGWAFAPYTADMTRGIDDYQAMAQRARYRLTVQATAIGACDDGQPSYRYRVALIENASGEVPITLSGADCLAVIDKGFATALQQNRVRPSARTGEAS
;
A
#
# COMPACT_ATOMS: atom_id res chain seq x y z
N MET A 1 -20.33 1.51 -74.74
CA MET A 1 -19.33 2.46 -74.22
C MET A 1 -19.51 2.55 -72.71
N ILE A 2 -18.48 2.18 -71.97
CA ILE A 2 -18.46 2.09 -70.50
C ILE A 2 -17.86 3.41 -69.97
N LEU A 3 -18.50 4.06 -69.01
CA LEU A 3 -17.83 5.02 -68.12
C LEU A 3 -18.33 4.81 -66.68
N ALA A 4 -17.49 4.18 -65.87
CA ALA A 4 -17.54 4.19 -64.42
C ALA A 4 -16.68 5.36 -63.92
N ALA A 5 -17.22 6.17 -63.01
CA ALA A 5 -16.47 7.20 -62.30
C ALA A 5 -16.44 6.84 -60.81
N SER A 6 -15.32 6.26 -60.38
CA SER A 6 -15.02 5.95 -58.98
C SER A 6 -14.42 7.19 -58.33
N LEU A 7 -15.13 7.81 -57.38
CA LEU A 7 -14.57 8.86 -56.54
C LEU A 7 -13.80 8.22 -55.39
N ALA A 8 -12.48 8.37 -55.44
CA ALA A 8 -11.56 8.01 -54.38
C ALA A 8 -11.71 9.00 -53.21
N GLY A 9 -12.24 8.52 -52.08
CA GLY A 9 -12.19 9.23 -50.81
C GLY A 9 -10.87 8.92 -50.10
N CYS A 10 -9.96 9.89 -50.03
CA CYS A 10 -8.78 9.82 -49.17
C CYS A 10 -9.21 9.84 -47.70
N ALA A 11 -9.27 8.67 -47.06
CA ALA A 11 -9.29 8.59 -45.61
C ALA A 11 -7.92 9.03 -45.08
N GLY A 12 -7.82 10.28 -44.64
CA GLY A 12 -6.65 10.75 -43.91
C GLY A 12 -6.53 9.96 -42.62
N SER A 13 -5.52 9.10 -42.54
CA SER A 13 -5.11 8.44 -41.30
C SER A 13 -4.63 9.51 -40.33
N GLY A 14 -5.56 10.07 -39.57
CA GLY A 14 -5.23 10.80 -38.36
C GLY A 14 -4.49 9.82 -37.45
N VAL A 15 -3.18 9.99 -37.34
CA VAL A 15 -2.40 9.36 -36.27
C VAL A 15 -2.87 10.02 -34.98
N SER A 16 -3.94 9.50 -34.41
CA SER A 16 -4.29 9.74 -33.02
C SER A 16 -3.15 9.12 -32.21
N LYS A 17 -2.17 9.96 -31.85
CA LYS A 17 -1.19 9.64 -30.82
C LYS A 17 -2.00 9.27 -29.58
N ALA A 18 -2.12 7.97 -29.33
CA ALA A 18 -2.75 7.46 -28.12
C ALA A 18 -2.09 8.22 -26.95
N PRO A 19 -2.88 8.77 -26.02
CA PRO A 19 -2.33 9.28 -24.77
C PRO A 19 -1.43 8.18 -24.19
N PRO A 20 -0.23 8.50 -23.67
CA PRO A 20 0.58 7.49 -23.02
C PRO A 20 -0.32 6.79 -22.01
N ALA A 21 -0.49 5.48 -22.15
CA ALA A 21 -1.25 4.70 -21.20
C ALA A 21 -0.64 5.00 -19.84
N SER A 22 -1.37 5.74 -19.00
CA SER A 22 -1.01 5.95 -17.62
C SER A 22 -0.94 4.56 -17.00
N THR A 23 0.26 4.00 -16.92
CA THR A 23 0.54 2.75 -16.23
C THR A 23 0.46 3.00 -14.73
N THR A 24 -0.69 3.47 -14.27
CA THR A 24 -1.02 3.42 -12.86
C THR A 24 -0.96 1.93 -12.48
N PRO A 25 -0.09 1.53 -11.55
CA PRO A 25 -0.01 0.12 -11.17
C PRO A 25 -1.40 -0.33 -10.71
N ALA A 26 -1.86 -1.46 -11.23
CA ALA A 26 -3.10 -2.06 -10.75
C ALA A 26 -2.82 -2.61 -9.34
N TYR A 27 -3.48 -2.02 -8.33
CA TYR A 27 -3.38 -2.49 -6.95
C TYR A 27 -4.58 -3.38 -6.62
N ASP A 28 -4.31 -4.48 -5.94
CA ASP A 28 -5.36 -5.33 -5.37
C ASP A 28 -5.56 -4.94 -3.91
N ALA A 29 -6.63 -4.20 -3.60
CA ALA A 29 -6.92 -3.73 -2.25
C ALA A 29 -6.85 -4.87 -1.22
N SER A 30 -7.35 -6.05 -1.56
CA SER A 30 -7.41 -7.19 -0.65
C SER A 30 -6.05 -7.77 -0.26
N ALA A 31 -5.01 -7.47 -1.05
CA ALA A 31 -3.65 -7.99 -0.90
C ALA A 31 -2.58 -6.90 -0.66
N HIS A 32 -2.98 -5.62 -0.62
CA HIS A 32 -2.04 -4.50 -0.44
C HIS A 32 -2.22 -3.77 0.90
N VAL A 33 -1.10 -3.25 1.39
CA VAL A 33 -1.02 -2.29 2.52
C VAL A 33 -0.39 -1.00 2.00
N LEU A 34 -1.01 0.15 2.32
CA LEU A 34 -0.37 1.46 2.15
C LEU A 34 0.72 1.64 3.20
N VAL A 35 1.94 1.96 2.77
CA VAL A 35 3.10 2.13 3.66
C VAL A 35 3.74 3.49 3.49
N PRO A 36 4.20 4.13 4.59
CA PRO A 36 4.85 5.42 4.53
C PRO A 36 6.18 5.30 3.78
N GLN A 37 6.61 6.41 3.19
CA GLN A 37 7.97 6.52 2.66
C GLN A 37 8.96 6.64 3.80
N GLY A 38 10.16 6.12 3.61
CA GLY A 38 11.24 6.18 4.60
C GLY A 38 12.09 4.92 4.63
N ASN A 39 13.21 5.01 5.34
CA ASN A 39 14.24 3.99 5.42
C ASN A 39 14.64 3.64 6.86
N SER A 40 13.80 3.92 7.86
CA SER A 40 14.09 3.56 9.25
C SER A 40 14.10 2.04 9.43
N ALA A 41 14.98 1.53 10.31
CA ALA A 41 15.05 0.09 10.60
C ALA A 41 13.71 -0.42 11.14
N LEU A 42 13.03 0.34 11.99
CA LEU A 42 11.68 0.01 12.44
C LEU A 42 10.69 -0.16 11.27
N LEU A 43 10.61 0.79 10.35
CA LEU A 43 9.70 0.68 9.21
C LEU A 43 10.04 -0.54 8.33
N ALA A 44 11.32 -0.80 8.10
CA ALA A 44 11.77 -1.98 7.36
C ALA A 44 11.34 -3.29 8.04
N THR A 45 11.51 -3.39 9.36
CA THR A 45 11.08 -4.55 10.15
C THR A 45 9.57 -4.77 10.08
N LEU A 46 8.77 -3.71 10.25
CA LEU A 46 7.30 -3.81 10.16
C LEU A 46 6.85 -4.25 8.75
N LYS A 47 7.46 -3.70 7.70
CA LYS A 47 7.21 -4.13 6.31
C LYS A 47 7.59 -5.60 6.13
N GLN A 48 8.74 -6.05 6.64
CA GLN A 48 9.14 -7.45 6.55
C GLN A 48 8.11 -8.39 7.20
N ARG A 49 7.54 -8.01 8.37
CA ARG A 49 6.48 -8.81 9.02
C ARG A 49 5.18 -8.87 8.23
N LEU A 50 4.81 -7.80 7.55
CA LEU A 50 3.66 -7.79 6.65
C LEU A 50 3.93 -8.64 5.39
N ALA A 51 5.10 -8.48 4.78
CA ALA A 51 5.50 -9.23 3.58
C ALA A 51 5.56 -10.74 3.86
N ALA A 52 6.09 -11.15 5.01
CA ALA A 52 6.12 -12.54 5.45
C ALA A 52 4.72 -13.17 5.63
N ARG A 53 3.66 -12.35 5.66
CA ARG A 53 2.26 -12.79 5.71
C ARG A 53 1.55 -12.66 4.35
N GLY A 54 2.29 -12.34 3.29
CA GLY A 54 1.79 -12.26 1.91
C GLY A 54 1.29 -10.87 1.49
N TRP A 55 1.50 -9.84 2.29
CA TRP A 55 1.10 -8.48 1.91
C TRP A 55 2.05 -7.87 0.89
N ALA A 56 1.49 -7.30 -0.17
CA ALA A 56 2.19 -6.39 -1.07
C ALA A 56 2.06 -4.93 -0.59
N PHE A 57 2.91 -4.05 -1.11
CA PHE A 57 2.99 -2.67 -0.63
C PHE A 57 2.61 -1.66 -1.71
N ALA A 58 1.75 -0.73 -1.34
CA ALA A 58 1.45 0.46 -2.10
C ALA A 58 2.08 1.67 -1.39
N PRO A 59 2.76 2.59 -2.09
CA PRO A 59 3.18 3.84 -1.49
C PRO A 59 1.98 4.77 -1.29
N TYR A 60 2.03 5.62 -0.26
CA TYR A 60 1.17 6.81 -0.21
C TYR A 60 1.48 7.72 -1.41
N THR A 61 0.43 8.22 -2.05
CA THR A 61 0.54 9.32 -3.03
C THR A 61 0.19 10.65 -2.37
N ALA A 62 0.65 11.76 -2.94
CA ALA A 62 0.37 13.11 -2.43
C ALA A 62 -1.15 13.44 -2.39
N ASP A 63 -1.94 12.68 -3.12
CA ASP A 63 -3.39 12.82 -3.22
C ASP A 63 -4.13 12.10 -2.07
N MET A 64 -3.46 11.19 -1.34
CA MET A 64 -4.05 10.43 -0.22
C MET A 64 -3.83 11.10 1.15
N THR A 65 -3.39 12.36 1.15
CA THR A 65 -3.05 13.13 2.34
C THR A 65 -3.81 14.46 2.42
N ARG A 66 -4.85 14.66 1.60
CA ARG A 66 -5.63 15.88 1.41
C ARG A 66 -7.16 15.69 1.54
N GLY A 67 -7.67 15.11 2.64
CA GLY A 67 -9.08 15.22 3.03
C GLY A 67 -9.87 13.92 3.11
N ILE A 68 -11.22 13.99 3.03
CA ILE A 68 -12.14 12.86 3.24
C ILE A 68 -12.25 11.95 2.00
N ASP A 69 -12.18 12.52 0.79
CA ASP A 69 -12.23 11.76 -0.47
C ASP A 69 -11.05 10.77 -0.59
N ASP A 70 -9.98 11.02 0.16
CA ASP A 70 -8.80 10.17 0.24
C ASP A 70 -9.08 8.79 0.80
N TYR A 71 -10.08 8.64 1.69
CA TYR A 71 -10.35 7.34 2.34
C TYR A 71 -10.86 6.31 1.32
N GLN A 72 -11.70 6.74 0.38
CA GLN A 72 -12.17 5.88 -0.70
C GLN A 72 -11.04 5.51 -1.65
N ALA A 73 -10.20 6.48 -2.04
CA ALA A 73 -9.04 6.23 -2.88
C ALA A 73 -8.01 5.29 -2.20
N MET A 74 -7.80 5.45 -0.89
CA MET A 74 -6.97 4.55 -0.09
C MET A 74 -7.57 3.14 -0.04
N ALA A 75 -8.88 3.01 0.20
CA ALA A 75 -9.58 1.72 0.30
C ALA A 75 -9.59 0.94 -1.02
N GLN A 76 -9.68 1.63 -2.16
CA GLN A 76 -9.58 1.00 -3.49
C GLN A 76 -8.17 0.47 -3.79
N ARG A 77 -7.14 1.04 -3.16
CA ARG A 77 -5.74 0.69 -3.42
C ARG A 77 -5.19 -0.33 -2.45
N ALA A 78 -5.63 -0.32 -1.21
CA ALA A 78 -5.14 -1.18 -0.15
C ALA A 78 -6.20 -1.36 0.93
N ARG A 79 -6.28 -2.55 1.51
CA ARG A 79 -7.19 -2.83 2.61
C ARG A 79 -6.77 -2.08 3.87
N TYR A 80 -5.47 -2.07 4.15
CA TYR A 80 -4.93 -1.39 5.32
C TYR A 80 -3.96 -0.27 4.94
N ARG A 81 -3.77 0.66 5.86
CA ARG A 81 -2.64 1.59 5.86
C ARG A 81 -1.85 1.47 7.16
N LEU A 82 -0.54 1.49 7.02
CA LEU A 82 0.41 1.50 8.13
C LEU A 82 0.80 2.95 8.44
N THR A 83 0.67 3.36 9.69
CA THR A 83 1.24 4.62 10.17
C THR A 83 2.39 4.32 11.13
N VAL A 84 3.49 5.06 10.97
CA VAL A 84 4.69 4.90 11.80
C VAL A 84 5.21 6.28 12.16
N GLN A 85 5.24 6.57 13.45
CA GLN A 85 5.96 7.69 14.04
C GLN A 85 6.99 7.09 14.98
N ALA A 86 8.27 7.36 14.73
CA ALA A 86 9.33 6.83 15.56
C ALA A 86 10.50 7.80 15.65
N THR A 87 11.02 7.95 16.86
CA THR A 87 12.22 8.72 17.15
C THR A 87 13.21 7.76 17.79
N ALA A 88 14.40 7.63 17.21
CA ALA A 88 15.48 6.87 17.85
C ALA A 88 15.87 7.57 19.16
N ILE A 89 15.96 6.81 20.25
CA ILE A 89 16.30 7.34 21.59
C ILE A 89 17.61 6.77 22.15
N GLY A 90 18.27 5.89 21.41
CA GLY A 90 19.54 5.29 21.78
C GLY A 90 19.68 3.86 21.26
N ALA A 91 20.56 3.09 21.88
CA ALA A 91 20.73 1.66 21.64
C ALA A 91 20.44 0.87 22.92
N CYS A 92 20.02 -0.39 22.76
CA CYS A 92 19.85 -1.35 23.83
C CYS A 92 21.17 -2.11 24.09
N ASP A 93 21.21 -2.93 25.15
CA ASP A 93 22.41 -3.66 25.57
C ASP A 93 22.97 -4.62 24.50
N ASP A 94 22.09 -5.12 23.62
CA ASP A 94 22.43 -5.96 22.47
C ASP A 94 22.87 -5.17 21.22
N GLY A 95 23.00 -3.84 21.36
CA GLY A 95 23.35 -2.92 20.27
C GLY A 95 22.21 -2.61 19.30
N GLN A 96 21.01 -3.16 19.49
CA GLN A 96 19.86 -2.83 18.65
C GLN A 96 19.37 -1.40 18.92
N PRO A 97 18.81 -0.71 17.91
CA PRO A 97 18.23 0.61 18.13
C PRO A 97 17.01 0.53 19.03
N SER A 98 16.84 1.55 19.87
CA SER A 98 15.65 1.79 20.68
C SER A 98 14.87 2.99 20.14
N TYR A 99 13.54 2.94 20.27
CA TYR A 99 12.66 3.95 19.69
C TYR A 99 11.62 4.41 20.70
N ARG A 100 11.30 5.72 20.70
CA ARG A 100 10.00 6.22 21.13
C ARG A 100 9.03 6.14 19.95
N TYR A 101 7.93 5.43 20.20
CA TYR A 101 7.00 4.79 19.31
C TYR A 101 5.54 5.22 19.16
N ARG A 102 5.00 5.34 17.95
CA ARG A 102 3.58 5.11 17.68
C ARG A 102 3.39 4.45 16.32
N VAL A 103 2.81 3.25 16.32
CA VAL A 103 2.53 2.44 15.14
C VAL A 103 1.05 2.08 15.14
N ALA A 104 0.38 2.23 14.01
CA ALA A 104 -0.97 1.71 13.84
C ALA A 104 -1.16 1.07 12.46
N LEU A 105 -1.97 0.00 12.41
CA LEU A 105 -2.51 -0.55 11.18
C LEU A 105 -4.00 -0.25 11.16
N ILE A 106 -4.45 0.48 10.15
CA ILE A 106 -5.81 1.01 10.06
C ILE A 106 -6.46 0.47 8.80
N GLU A 107 -7.66 -0.10 8.90
CA GLU A 107 -8.43 -0.53 7.74
C GLU A 107 -8.97 0.70 7.01
N ASN A 108 -8.73 0.79 5.70
CA ASN A 108 -9.07 1.97 4.93
C ASN A 108 -10.56 2.12 4.68
N ALA A 109 -11.30 1.01 4.55
CA ALA A 109 -12.73 1.03 4.27
C ALA A 109 -13.58 1.47 5.47
N SER A 110 -13.20 1.04 6.68
CA SER A 110 -13.98 1.23 7.91
C SER A 110 -13.36 2.26 8.87
N GLY A 111 -12.04 2.49 8.77
CA GLY A 111 -11.28 3.23 9.78
C GLY A 111 -10.97 2.41 11.04
N GLU A 112 -11.34 1.13 11.11
CA GLU A 112 -11.02 0.25 12.23
C GLU A 112 -9.50 0.12 12.42
N VAL A 113 -9.05 0.09 13.66
CA VAL A 113 -7.62 0.04 14.01
C VAL A 113 -7.28 -1.28 14.72
N PRO A 114 -7.15 -2.40 13.98
CA PRO A 114 -6.88 -3.70 14.59
C PRO A 114 -5.52 -3.77 15.31
N ILE A 115 -4.57 -2.88 14.98
CA ILE A 115 -3.27 -2.84 15.64
C ILE A 115 -2.95 -1.40 16.01
N THR A 116 -2.70 -1.17 17.30
CA THR A 116 -2.06 0.04 17.81
C THR A 116 -0.96 -0.38 18.78
N LEU A 117 0.26 0.09 18.55
CA LEU A 117 1.39 -0.10 19.45
C LEU A 117 2.05 1.26 19.70
N SER A 118 2.33 1.57 20.95
CA SER A 118 3.02 2.80 21.34
C SER A 118 3.82 2.58 22.61
N GLY A 119 4.95 3.25 22.73
CA GLY A 119 5.82 3.10 23.90
C GLY A 119 7.23 3.59 23.64
N ALA A 120 8.16 3.10 24.45
CA ALA A 120 9.60 3.29 24.25
C ALA A 120 10.28 1.94 24.49
N ASP A 121 10.86 1.35 23.44
CA ASP A 121 11.37 -0.03 23.51
C ASP A 121 12.48 -0.31 22.48
N CYS A 122 13.17 -1.44 22.67
CA CYS A 122 14.14 -1.98 21.72
C CYS A 122 13.43 -2.51 20.46
N LEU A 123 14.09 -2.40 19.29
CA LEU A 123 13.54 -2.86 18.01
C LEU A 123 13.01 -4.30 18.07
N ALA A 124 13.74 -5.22 18.72
CA ALA A 124 13.33 -6.62 18.86
C ALA A 124 12.01 -6.81 19.63
N VAL A 125 11.77 -5.98 20.66
CA VAL A 125 10.52 -6.02 21.44
C VAL A 125 9.36 -5.51 20.61
N ILE A 126 9.56 -4.39 19.90
CA ILE A 126 8.55 -3.80 19.01
C ILE A 126 8.18 -4.78 17.90
N ASP A 127 9.18 -5.42 17.30
CA ASP A 127 9.01 -6.43 16.26
C ASP A 127 8.16 -7.62 16.73
N LYS A 128 8.52 -8.19 17.88
CA LYS A 128 7.77 -9.30 18.49
C LYS A 128 6.33 -8.89 18.83
N GLY A 129 6.15 -7.68 19.37
CA GLY A 129 4.83 -7.12 19.69
C GLY A 129 3.95 -6.99 18.43
N PHE A 130 4.51 -6.45 17.35
CA PHE A 130 3.79 -6.31 16.09
C PHE A 130 3.46 -7.65 15.44
N ALA A 131 4.40 -8.61 15.42
CA ALA A 131 4.15 -9.95 14.92
C ALA A 131 3.03 -10.66 15.70
N THR A 132 3.01 -10.49 17.03
CA THR A 132 1.97 -11.04 17.91
C THR A 132 0.61 -10.40 17.61
N ALA A 133 0.55 -9.07 17.47
CA ALA A 133 -0.68 -8.35 17.14
C ALA A 133 -1.25 -8.76 15.77
N LEU A 134 -0.40 -8.93 14.74
CA LEU A 134 -0.81 -9.45 13.43
C LEU A 134 -1.41 -10.85 13.52
N GLN A 135 -0.89 -11.70 14.41
CA GLN A 135 -1.41 -13.04 14.62
C GLN A 135 -2.75 -13.03 15.36
N GLN A 136 -2.85 -12.30 16.46
CA GLN A 136 -4.06 -12.21 17.28
C GLN A 136 -5.25 -11.65 16.50
N ASN A 137 -5.02 -10.59 15.72
CA ASN A 137 -6.05 -9.93 14.92
C ASN A 137 -6.27 -10.59 13.55
N ARG A 138 -5.62 -11.74 13.28
CA ARG A 138 -5.74 -12.50 12.03
C ARG A 138 -5.54 -11.64 10.76
N VAL A 139 -4.66 -10.63 10.84
CA VAL A 139 -4.37 -9.72 9.72
C VAL A 139 -3.62 -10.49 8.64
N ARG A 140 -4.32 -10.82 7.55
CA ARG A 140 -3.80 -11.49 6.36
C ARG A 140 -4.51 -10.95 5.09
N PRO A 141 -3.86 -11.05 3.92
CA PRO A 141 -4.53 -10.83 2.65
C PRO A 141 -5.79 -11.70 2.53
N SER A 142 -6.85 -11.16 1.96
CA SER A 142 -7.98 -12.00 1.57
C SER A 142 -7.65 -12.72 0.26
N ALA A 143 -8.04 -13.99 0.12
CA ALA A 143 -7.91 -14.67 -1.16
C ALA A 143 -8.72 -13.92 -2.22
N ARG A 144 -8.15 -13.75 -3.42
CA ARG A 144 -8.84 -13.11 -4.53
C ARG A 144 -10.02 -14.01 -4.90
N THR A 145 -11.25 -13.59 -4.59
CA THR A 145 -12.45 -14.28 -5.08
C THR A 145 -12.55 -14.02 -6.58
N GLY A 146 -11.84 -14.82 -7.37
CA GLY A 146 -11.66 -14.58 -8.81
C GLY A 146 -11.06 -15.73 -9.61
N GLU A 147 -11.06 -16.95 -9.07
CA GLU A 147 -10.95 -18.18 -9.86
C GLU A 147 -12.24 -18.97 -9.63
N ALA A 148 -13.30 -18.56 -10.31
CA ALA A 148 -14.43 -19.43 -10.61
C ALA A 148 -14.05 -20.28 -11.81
N SER A 149 -14.23 -21.58 -11.66
CA SER A 149 -14.03 -22.65 -12.65
C SER A 149 -14.86 -22.46 -13.91
#